data_AF-A0AAW0Z7H2-F1
#
_entry.id   AF-A0AAW0Z7H2-F1
#
_cell.length_a   1.000
_cell.length_b   1.000
_cell.length_c   1.000
_cell.angle_alpha   90.00
_cell.angle_beta   90.00
_cell.angle_gamma   90.00
#
_symmetry.space_group_name_H-M   'P 1'
#
loop_
_entity.id
_entity.type
_entity.pdbx_description
1 polymer ?
#
loop_
_entity_poly.entity_id
_entity_poly.type
_entity_poly.pdbx_seq_one_letter_code
_entity_poly.pdbx_strand_id
1 'polypeptide(L)'
;MQLKMSKSFNQNAVKQLLLQENKFILDIFSKMPISELDNKDKLVTPLKKNMLNDNIFSSLGEKKKRAQTFEELHAKLEGLKNIKRLGYKEKQLKKNLKTRIRKISKKKERLMQTKIIKTEQNGDTLFEIKKEDNEIPKIPKPKPVFNSEGKMVFSKFDFSEIGTKKKPPKKDTKKILLELKQKKEKLKAMENLGQKEKVEEIKEKDAWKAVLEKSSGEKVKNDPDLLKRTLKRKEGKKKQSAKKWESRLENVQKGIQERQSKRQNNITKRKKEKKINKFKKAAKKGRVIPGF
;
A
#
# COMPACT_ATOMS: atom_id res chain seq x y z
N MET A 1 57.10 -12.96 -8.01
CA MET A 1 57.52 -11.92 -8.98
C MET A 1 56.64 -10.70 -8.81
N GLN A 2 57.19 -9.52 -8.57
CA GLN A 2 56.43 -8.27 -8.61
C GLN A 2 56.48 -7.70 -10.03
N LEU A 3 55.32 -7.61 -10.69
CA LEU A 3 55.21 -7.02 -12.03
C LEU A 3 55.36 -5.49 -11.91
N LYS A 4 56.56 -4.99 -12.20
CA LYS A 4 56.80 -3.54 -12.36
C LYS A 4 56.12 -3.08 -13.64
N MET A 5 55.04 -2.30 -13.51
CA MET A 5 54.34 -1.69 -14.64
C MET A 5 55.30 -0.72 -15.36
N SER A 6 55.81 -1.14 -16.53
CA SER A 6 56.96 -0.51 -17.20
C SER A 6 56.64 0.73 -18.04
N LYS A 7 55.40 1.24 -17.99
CA LYS A 7 54.98 2.48 -18.65
C LYS A 7 54.19 3.36 -17.70
N SER A 8 54.66 4.59 -17.53
CA SER A 8 53.92 5.66 -16.85
C SER A 8 52.64 6.01 -17.61
N PHE A 9 51.59 6.38 -16.87
CA PHE A 9 50.30 6.73 -17.43
C PHE A 9 50.36 8.10 -18.12
N ASN A 10 50.36 8.12 -19.46
CA ASN A 10 50.39 9.35 -20.25
C ASN A 10 49.00 10.02 -20.29
N GLN A 11 48.69 10.79 -19.24
CA GLN A 11 47.43 11.52 -19.09
C GLN A 11 47.13 12.46 -20.29
N ASN A 12 48.16 13.07 -20.88
CA ASN A 12 48.02 13.90 -22.08
C ASN A 12 47.56 13.09 -23.31
N ALA A 13 48.08 11.88 -23.50
CA ALA A 13 47.66 11.01 -24.61
C ALA A 13 46.19 10.60 -24.45
N VAL A 14 45.78 10.21 -23.23
CA VAL A 14 44.36 9.88 -22.93
C VAL A 14 43.46 11.09 -23.14
N LYS A 15 43.88 12.30 -22.76
CA LYS A 15 43.12 13.54 -23.01
C LYS A 15 42.94 13.82 -24.51
N GLN A 16 43.97 13.61 -25.33
CA GLN A 16 43.85 13.75 -26.79
C GLN A 16 42.90 12.71 -27.38
N LEU A 17 42.98 11.45 -26.91
CA LEU A 17 42.11 10.37 -27.33
C LEU A 17 40.62 10.68 -27.02
N LEU A 18 40.32 11.16 -25.81
CA LEU A 18 38.95 11.58 -25.42
C LEU A 18 38.44 12.78 -26.24
N LEU A 19 39.32 13.71 -26.64
CA LEU A 19 38.94 14.83 -27.51
C LEU A 19 38.69 14.37 -28.96
N GLN A 20 39.40 13.35 -29.43
CA GLN A 20 39.18 12.72 -30.73
C GLN A 20 37.85 11.95 -30.74
N GLU A 21 37.57 11.14 -29.71
CA GLU A 21 36.29 10.43 -29.54
C GLU A 21 35.10 11.39 -29.48
N ASN A 22 35.19 12.49 -28.71
CA ASN A 22 34.11 13.48 -28.65
C ASN A 22 33.85 14.14 -30.02
N LYS A 23 34.90 14.43 -30.80
CA LYS A 23 34.74 14.95 -32.18
C LYS A 23 34.07 13.93 -33.09
N PHE A 24 34.47 12.66 -33.00
CA PHE A 24 33.89 11.55 -33.76
C PHE A 24 32.39 11.35 -33.43
N ILE A 25 32.03 11.37 -32.14
CA ILE A 25 30.64 11.27 -31.68
C ILE A 25 29.78 12.44 -32.21
N LEU A 26 30.31 13.66 -32.19
CA LEU A 26 29.62 14.84 -32.74
C LEU A 26 29.42 14.74 -34.27
N ASP A 27 30.40 14.19 -35.00
CA ASP A 27 30.32 13.95 -36.45
C ASP A 27 29.35 12.82 -36.81
N ILE A 28 29.19 11.80 -35.95
CA ILE A 28 28.09 10.82 -36.07
C ILE A 28 26.75 11.52 -35.90
N PHE A 29 26.57 12.34 -34.86
CA PHE A 29 25.29 13.00 -34.59
C PHE A 29 24.91 14.07 -35.63
N SER A 30 25.88 14.69 -36.32
CA SER A 30 25.60 15.63 -37.41
C SER A 30 25.21 14.93 -38.72
N LYS A 31 25.75 13.73 -38.99
CA LYS A 31 25.45 12.92 -40.18
C LYS A 31 24.20 12.06 -40.02
N MET A 32 23.79 11.77 -38.79
CA MET A 32 22.51 11.14 -38.48
C MET A 32 21.35 12.11 -38.78
N PRO A 33 20.36 11.72 -39.62
CA PRO A 33 19.14 12.52 -39.78
C PRO A 33 18.30 12.41 -38.50
N ILE A 34 18.56 13.30 -37.54
CA ILE A 34 17.76 13.47 -36.34
C ILE A 34 16.39 14.00 -36.80
N SER A 35 15.44 13.08 -36.96
CA SER A 35 14.03 13.44 -37.03
C SER A 35 13.69 14.22 -35.76
N GLU A 36 13.09 15.39 -35.89
CA GLU A 36 12.68 16.24 -34.76
C GLU A 36 11.65 15.49 -33.89
N LEU A 37 12.15 14.73 -32.91
CA LEU A 37 11.34 14.05 -31.90
C LEU A 37 10.96 15.05 -30.80
N ASP A 38 10.20 16.06 -31.22
CA ASP A 38 9.68 17.08 -30.36
C ASP A 38 8.53 16.50 -29.50
N ASN A 39 8.85 16.22 -28.24
CA ASN A 39 7.97 16.38 -27.08
C ASN A 39 6.46 16.07 -27.28
N LYS A 40 6.08 14.79 -27.41
CA LYS A 40 4.79 14.25 -26.91
C LYS A 40 4.77 12.72 -26.81
N ASP A 41 4.73 12.22 -25.57
CA ASP A 41 4.36 10.82 -25.29
C ASP A 41 2.97 10.46 -25.88
N LYS A 42 2.86 9.34 -26.62
CA LYS A 42 1.81 8.30 -26.41
C LYS A 42 1.82 7.10 -27.39
N LEU A 43 1.89 5.91 -26.77
CA LEU A 43 1.14 4.65 -27.07
C LEU A 43 1.54 3.73 -28.24
N VAL A 44 1.21 2.44 -28.03
CA VAL A 44 1.13 1.22 -28.87
C VAL A 44 1.59 0.06 -27.96
N THR A 45 0.94 -1.10 -27.75
CA THR A 45 -0.35 -1.73 -28.18
C THR A 45 -0.87 -2.63 -26.99
N PRO A 46 -1.64 -3.76 -27.08
CA PRO A 46 -2.42 -4.38 -28.16
C PRO A 46 -3.93 -4.64 -27.85
N LEU A 47 -4.56 -5.30 -28.83
CA LEU A 47 -5.98 -5.33 -29.18
C LEU A 47 -6.66 -6.65 -28.78
N LYS A 48 -7.92 -6.63 -28.31
CA LYS A 48 -8.86 -7.78 -28.48
C LYS A 48 -10.36 -7.41 -28.49
N LYS A 49 -10.84 -7.20 -29.71
CA LYS A 49 -12.13 -7.61 -30.33
C LYS A 49 -13.46 -7.60 -29.53
N ASN A 50 -14.32 -6.66 -29.96
CA ASN A 50 -15.76 -6.77 -30.27
C ASN A 50 -16.80 -7.25 -29.23
N MET A 51 -17.83 -6.42 -29.03
CA MET A 51 -19.21 -6.76 -29.44
C MET A 51 -19.97 -5.47 -29.83
N LEU A 52 -20.78 -5.55 -30.88
CA LEU A 52 -21.62 -4.46 -31.37
C LEU A 52 -22.85 -4.27 -30.47
N ASN A 53 -23.38 -3.05 -30.42
CA ASN A 53 -24.82 -2.78 -30.37
C ASN A 53 -25.04 -1.29 -30.64
N ASP A 54 -25.96 -1.00 -31.55
CA ASP A 54 -26.14 0.33 -32.13
C ASP A 54 -26.70 1.35 -31.14
N ASN A 55 -26.42 2.62 -31.41
CA ASN A 55 -27.42 3.68 -31.36
C ASN A 55 -26.89 4.94 -32.07
N ILE A 56 -27.35 5.12 -33.30
CA ILE A 56 -27.16 6.33 -34.10
C ILE A 56 -28.00 7.43 -33.45
N PHE A 57 -27.36 8.41 -32.80
CA PHE A 57 -27.87 9.78 -32.76
C PHE A 57 -26.75 10.78 -32.48
N SER A 58 -26.37 11.52 -33.52
CA SER A 58 -25.45 12.65 -33.46
C SER A 58 -26.16 13.86 -32.85
N SER A 59 -25.71 14.31 -31.68
CA SER A 59 -26.04 15.64 -31.16
C SER A 59 -24.88 16.59 -31.43
N LEU A 60 -25.01 17.46 -32.44
CA LEU A 60 -24.03 18.50 -32.75
C LEU A 60 -23.87 19.42 -31.53
N GLY A 61 -22.63 19.55 -31.05
CA GLY A 61 -22.32 20.25 -29.81
C GLY A 61 -21.05 19.67 -29.20
N GLU A 62 -19.94 20.40 -29.34
CA GLU A 62 -18.62 19.93 -28.93
C GLU A 62 -18.57 19.56 -27.44
N LYS A 63 -18.54 18.24 -27.17
CA LYS A 63 -18.40 17.72 -25.81
C LYS A 63 -16.99 18.03 -25.31
N LYS A 64 -16.82 19.19 -24.67
CA LYS A 64 -15.56 19.71 -24.10
C LYS A 64 -14.72 18.57 -23.51
N LYS A 65 -13.64 18.21 -24.21
CA LYS A 65 -12.83 17.02 -23.92
C LYS A 65 -12.40 17.01 -22.45
N ARG A 66 -12.48 15.83 -21.84
CA ARG A 66 -12.18 15.66 -20.41
C ARG A 66 -10.67 15.77 -20.20
N ALA A 67 -10.23 16.86 -19.56
CA ALA A 67 -8.84 17.07 -19.15
C ALA A 67 -8.19 15.79 -18.60
N GLN A 68 -7.12 15.36 -19.26
CA GLN A 68 -6.35 14.15 -18.94
C GLN A 68 -4.94 14.45 -18.44
N THR A 69 -4.28 15.50 -18.96
CA THR A 69 -2.91 15.82 -18.53
C THR A 69 -2.91 16.55 -17.18
N PHE A 70 -1.77 16.54 -16.49
CA PHE A 70 -1.63 17.23 -15.20
C PHE A 70 -1.79 18.76 -15.34
N GLU A 71 -1.30 19.30 -16.45
CA GLU A 71 -1.32 20.72 -16.79
C GLU A 71 -2.74 21.20 -17.17
N GLU A 72 -3.47 20.45 -18.01
CA GLU A 72 -4.88 20.70 -18.30
C GLU A 72 -5.74 20.69 -17.01
N LEU A 73 -5.42 19.82 -16.06
CA LEU A 73 -6.10 19.77 -14.76
C LEU A 73 -5.76 21.00 -13.88
N HIS A 74 -4.55 21.57 -14.01
CA HIS A 74 -4.16 22.80 -13.31
C HIS A 74 -4.83 24.02 -13.93
N ALA A 75 -4.69 24.24 -15.24
CA ALA A 75 -5.31 25.34 -15.97
C ALA A 75 -6.85 25.37 -15.78
N LYS A 76 -7.50 24.20 -15.80
CA LYS A 76 -8.95 24.08 -15.55
C LYS A 76 -9.35 24.36 -14.09
N LEU A 77 -8.43 24.19 -13.14
CA LEU A 77 -8.62 24.59 -11.75
C LEU A 77 -8.41 26.10 -11.58
N GLU A 78 -7.41 26.67 -12.27
CA GLU A 78 -7.12 28.11 -12.37
C GLU A 78 -8.33 28.90 -12.88
N GLY A 79 -8.90 28.51 -14.02
CA GLY A 79 -10.11 29.13 -14.54
C GLY A 79 -11.28 29.09 -13.55
N LEU A 80 -11.40 28.01 -12.77
CA LEU A 80 -12.38 27.89 -11.68
C LEU A 80 -11.95 28.57 -10.36
N LYS A 81 -10.74 29.09 -10.22
CA LYS A 81 -10.34 30.00 -9.13
C LYS A 81 -10.77 31.43 -9.43
N ASN A 82 -10.59 31.88 -10.67
CA ASN A 82 -10.71 33.29 -11.05
C ASN A 82 -12.17 33.78 -11.15
N ILE A 83 -13.13 32.86 -11.25
CA ILE A 83 -14.58 33.16 -11.23
C ILE A 83 -15.03 33.49 -9.79
N LYS A 84 -15.42 34.75 -9.55
CA LYS A 84 -15.79 35.29 -8.23
C LYS A 84 -17.04 34.65 -7.61
N ARG A 85 -18.03 34.23 -8.42
CA ARG A 85 -19.26 33.52 -7.96
C ARG A 85 -19.43 32.22 -8.73
N LEU A 86 -19.12 31.09 -8.07
CA LEU A 86 -19.22 29.74 -8.65
C LEU A 86 -20.55 29.05 -8.32
N GLY A 87 -21.19 28.43 -9.31
CA GLY A 87 -22.38 27.60 -9.15
C GLY A 87 -22.11 26.30 -8.38
N TYR A 88 -23.17 25.61 -7.93
CA TYR A 88 -23.03 24.37 -7.15
C TYR A 88 -22.24 23.27 -7.90
N LYS A 89 -22.55 23.07 -9.20
CA LYS A 89 -21.87 22.09 -10.05
C LYS A 89 -20.37 22.42 -10.21
N GLU A 90 -20.03 23.70 -10.35
CA GLU A 90 -18.65 24.18 -10.48
C GLU A 90 -17.85 24.07 -9.18
N LYS A 91 -18.48 24.37 -8.03
CA LYS A 91 -17.90 24.11 -6.70
C LYS A 91 -17.52 22.63 -6.52
N GLN A 92 -18.36 21.71 -6.99
CA GLN A 92 -18.06 20.27 -6.98
C GLN A 92 -16.92 19.92 -7.96
N LEU A 93 -16.91 20.46 -9.18
CA LEU A 93 -15.79 20.28 -10.12
C LEU A 93 -14.46 20.78 -9.55
N LYS A 94 -14.43 21.97 -8.93
CA LYS A 94 -13.25 22.55 -8.26
C LYS A 94 -12.73 21.65 -7.13
N LYS A 95 -13.61 21.05 -6.30
CA LYS A 95 -13.25 20.05 -5.29
C LYS A 95 -12.66 18.77 -5.91
N ASN A 96 -13.26 18.29 -7.00
CA ASN A 96 -12.80 17.08 -7.71
C ASN A 96 -11.45 17.28 -8.42
N LEU A 97 -11.18 18.46 -8.97
CA LEU A 97 -9.87 18.80 -9.54
C LEU A 97 -8.79 18.90 -8.46
N LYS A 98 -9.06 19.63 -7.35
CA LYS A 98 -8.15 19.72 -6.20
C LYS A 98 -7.75 18.34 -5.65
N THR A 99 -8.71 17.42 -5.50
CA THR A 99 -8.40 16.06 -5.01
C THR A 99 -7.63 15.20 -6.00
N ARG A 100 -7.86 15.36 -7.32
CA ARG A 100 -7.06 14.68 -8.36
C ARG A 100 -5.61 15.17 -8.38
N ILE A 101 -5.37 16.48 -8.36
CA ILE A 101 -4.02 17.05 -8.35
C ILE A 101 -3.25 16.56 -7.11
N ARG A 102 -3.87 16.59 -5.92
CA ARG A 102 -3.25 16.06 -4.68
C ARG A 102 -2.89 14.58 -4.77
N LYS A 103 -3.70 13.76 -5.48
CA LYS A 103 -3.40 12.33 -5.71
C LYS A 103 -2.24 12.15 -6.70
N ILE A 104 -2.17 12.94 -7.76
CA ILE A 104 -1.08 12.87 -8.75
C ILE A 104 0.25 13.33 -8.14
N SER A 105 0.24 14.44 -7.40
CA SER A 105 1.40 14.94 -6.64
C SER A 105 1.95 13.88 -5.67
N LYS A 106 1.11 13.28 -4.81
CA LYS A 106 1.51 12.18 -3.93
C LYS A 106 2.01 10.93 -4.65
N LYS A 107 1.55 10.66 -5.89
CA LYS A 107 2.08 9.57 -6.70
C LYS A 107 3.48 9.91 -7.24
N LYS A 108 3.70 11.15 -7.71
CA LYS A 108 5.03 11.64 -8.14
C LYS A 108 6.03 11.61 -6.98
N GLU A 109 5.66 12.12 -5.81
CA GLU A 109 6.47 12.12 -4.58
C GLU A 109 6.96 10.71 -4.21
N ARG A 110 6.06 9.73 -4.18
CA ARG A 110 6.41 8.32 -3.93
C ARG A 110 7.34 7.75 -4.99
N LEU A 111 7.11 8.07 -6.26
CA LEU A 111 7.98 7.62 -7.35
C LEU A 111 9.40 8.20 -7.19
N MET A 112 9.52 9.48 -6.81
CA MET A 112 10.82 10.10 -6.50
C MET A 112 11.49 9.43 -5.31
N GLN A 113 10.78 9.19 -4.20
CA GLN A 113 11.31 8.44 -3.05
C GLN A 113 11.79 7.04 -3.47
N THR A 114 11.02 6.30 -4.28
CA THR A 114 11.47 4.98 -4.78
C THR A 114 12.62 5.06 -5.78
N LYS A 115 12.81 6.19 -6.49
CA LYS A 115 13.99 6.41 -7.33
C LYS A 115 15.22 6.71 -6.47
N ILE A 116 15.08 7.57 -5.47
CA ILE A 116 16.15 7.93 -4.52
C ILE A 116 16.65 6.68 -3.77
N ILE A 117 15.74 5.88 -3.21
CA ILE A 117 16.09 4.61 -2.54
C ILE A 117 16.77 3.63 -3.51
N LYS A 118 16.38 3.62 -4.79
CA LYS A 118 17.06 2.80 -5.81
C LYS A 118 18.43 3.35 -6.17
N THR A 119 18.63 4.66 -6.26
CA THR A 119 19.96 5.25 -6.52
C THR A 119 20.89 5.09 -5.32
N GLU A 120 20.37 5.13 -4.09
CA GLU A 120 21.10 4.79 -2.87
C GLU A 120 21.48 3.30 -2.79
N GLN A 121 20.69 2.42 -3.42
CA GLN A 121 20.94 0.97 -3.50
C GLN A 121 21.79 0.57 -4.72
N ASN A 122 21.83 1.39 -5.77
CA ASN A 122 22.60 1.15 -7.00
C ASN A 122 24.03 1.72 -6.90
N GLY A 123 24.62 1.68 -5.71
CA GLY A 123 26.06 1.87 -5.50
C GLY A 123 26.91 0.71 -6.03
N ASP A 124 26.28 -0.36 -6.52
CA ASP A 124 26.94 -1.42 -7.30
C ASP A 124 26.04 -1.91 -8.46
N THR A 125 26.64 -1.93 -9.66
CA THR A 125 26.29 -2.66 -10.89
C THR A 125 24.89 -2.44 -11.54
N LEU A 126 24.91 -1.85 -12.74
CA LEU A 126 23.80 -1.86 -13.72
C LEU A 126 23.63 -3.25 -14.37
N PHE A 127 22.39 -3.65 -14.65
CA PHE A 127 22.02 -4.24 -15.95
C PHE A 127 20.53 -3.99 -16.23
N GLU A 128 20.24 -3.26 -17.31
CA GLU A 128 18.92 -3.30 -17.98
C GLU A 128 18.97 -4.35 -19.09
N ILE A 129 17.84 -5.00 -19.40
CA ILE A 129 17.26 -5.03 -20.76
C ILE A 129 15.90 -5.76 -20.79
N LYS A 130 14.93 -5.02 -21.35
CA LYS A 130 13.71 -5.40 -22.13
C LYS A 130 12.76 -6.49 -21.62
N LYS A 131 11.47 -6.15 -21.71
CA LYS A 131 10.33 -7.09 -21.76
C LYS A 131 9.66 -6.93 -23.12
N GLU A 132 9.34 -8.04 -23.76
CA GLU A 132 8.34 -8.10 -24.82
C GLU A 132 7.17 -8.96 -24.32
N ASP A 133 5.94 -8.58 -24.71
CA ASP A 133 4.71 -9.29 -24.37
C ASP A 133 4.29 -10.18 -25.54
N ASN A 134 3.96 -11.46 -25.29
CA ASN A 134 3.03 -12.24 -26.13
C ASN A 134 2.47 -13.48 -25.39
N GLU A 135 1.39 -14.06 -25.94
CA GLU A 135 0.40 -14.81 -25.15
C GLU A 135 0.76 -16.29 -24.82
N ILE A 136 0.73 -16.56 -23.51
CA ILE A 136 0.55 -17.85 -22.79
C ILE A 136 0.24 -19.12 -23.62
N PRO A 137 1.17 -20.08 -23.69
CA PRO A 137 0.87 -21.50 -23.59
C PRO A 137 0.76 -21.93 -22.11
N LYS A 138 -0.08 -22.92 -21.80
CA LYS A 138 -0.26 -23.43 -20.42
C LYS A 138 0.97 -24.23 -19.96
N ILE A 139 1.96 -23.53 -19.42
CA ILE A 139 3.13 -24.15 -18.77
C ILE A 139 2.66 -24.95 -17.53
N PRO A 140 3.08 -26.22 -17.35
CA PRO A 140 2.78 -26.96 -16.13
C PRO A 140 3.38 -26.23 -14.93
N LYS A 141 2.56 -25.92 -13.93
CA LYS A 141 3.01 -25.21 -12.72
C LYS A 141 4.12 -26.04 -12.07
N PRO A 142 5.36 -25.53 -11.92
CA PRO A 142 6.41 -26.28 -11.26
C PRO A 142 5.98 -26.59 -9.82
N LYS A 143 6.30 -27.79 -9.35
CA LYS A 143 6.04 -28.18 -7.95
C LYS A 143 6.73 -27.15 -7.03
N PRO A 144 6.07 -26.72 -5.95
CA PRO A 144 6.69 -25.77 -5.02
C PRO A 144 8.01 -26.33 -4.50
N VAL A 145 9.09 -25.58 -4.69
CA VAL A 145 10.40 -25.93 -4.13
C VAL A 145 10.37 -25.54 -2.65
N PHE A 146 10.70 -26.49 -1.79
CA PHE A 146 10.82 -26.27 -0.35
C PHE A 146 12.29 -26.25 0.04
N ASN A 147 12.63 -25.32 0.94
CA ASN A 147 13.94 -25.24 1.58
C ASN A 147 14.19 -26.42 2.52
N SER A 148 15.43 -26.52 3.04
CA SER A 148 15.77 -27.37 4.18
C SER A 148 14.83 -27.18 5.39
N GLU A 149 14.31 -25.95 5.58
CA GLU A 149 13.32 -25.63 6.62
C GLU A 149 11.85 -25.98 6.28
N GLY A 150 11.58 -26.67 5.16
CA GLY A 150 10.21 -26.99 4.72
C GLY A 150 9.37 -25.79 4.29
N LYS A 151 10.00 -24.63 4.04
CA LYS A 151 9.34 -23.40 3.57
C LYS A 151 9.37 -23.32 2.05
N MET A 152 8.25 -22.96 1.45
CA MET A 152 8.16 -22.74 0.00
C MET A 152 8.97 -21.51 -0.41
N VAL A 153 9.90 -21.68 -1.35
CA VAL A 153 10.72 -20.61 -1.92
C VAL A 153 10.58 -20.57 -3.44
N PHE A 154 10.60 -19.34 -3.95
CA PHE A 154 10.38 -19.01 -5.37
C PHE A 154 11.69 -18.80 -6.15
N SER A 155 12.83 -18.81 -5.44
CA SER A 155 14.19 -18.73 -5.98
C SER A 155 14.77 -20.13 -6.18
N LYS A 156 15.70 -20.29 -7.14
CA LYS A 156 16.49 -21.53 -7.30
C LYS A 156 17.59 -21.66 -6.22
N PHE A 157 17.95 -20.55 -5.58
CA PHE A 157 18.90 -20.47 -4.47
C PHE A 157 18.18 -20.23 -3.15
N ASP A 158 18.56 -20.96 -2.10
CA ASP A 158 18.08 -20.73 -0.74
C ASP A 158 18.97 -19.70 -0.03
N PHE A 159 18.37 -18.59 0.41
CA PHE A 159 19.03 -17.52 1.16
C PHE A 159 18.67 -17.53 2.66
N SER A 160 17.97 -18.57 3.16
CA SER A 160 17.49 -18.63 4.55
C SER A 160 18.62 -18.60 5.58
N GLU A 161 19.75 -19.21 5.23
CA GLU A 161 20.94 -19.35 6.08
C GLU A 161 21.79 -18.06 6.11
N ILE A 162 21.75 -17.26 5.04
CA ILE A 162 22.48 -16.00 4.95
C ILE A 162 21.77 -14.91 5.78
N GLY A 163 22.44 -14.48 6.86
CA GLY A 163 22.13 -13.24 7.58
C GLY A 163 20.99 -13.26 8.62
N THR A 164 20.16 -14.32 8.70
CA THR A 164 19.03 -14.33 9.65
C THR A 164 19.30 -15.11 10.95
N LYS A 165 20.13 -14.54 11.85
CA LYS A 165 20.18 -15.01 13.25
C LYS A 165 18.77 -14.91 13.86
N LYS A 166 18.09 -16.05 14.01
CA LYS A 166 16.70 -16.14 14.49
C LYS A 166 16.61 -15.55 15.89
N LYS A 167 15.93 -14.40 16.03
CA LYS A 167 15.70 -13.77 17.34
C LYS A 167 14.85 -14.71 18.19
N PRO A 168 15.21 -14.95 19.47
CA PRO A 168 14.48 -15.89 20.32
C PRO A 168 12.99 -15.48 20.45
N PRO A 169 12.08 -16.46 20.60
CA PRO A 169 10.65 -16.19 20.67
C PRO A 169 10.33 -15.23 21.82
N LYS A 170 9.48 -14.24 21.54
CA LYS A 170 9.13 -13.21 22.53
C LYS A 170 8.31 -13.81 23.67
N LYS A 171 8.94 -14.03 24.83
CA LYS A 171 8.28 -14.49 26.08
C LYS A 171 6.98 -13.71 26.34
N ASP A 172 5.93 -14.43 26.73
CA ASP A 172 4.59 -13.89 26.96
C ASP A 172 4.54 -12.97 28.19
N THR A 173 3.98 -11.77 28.03
CA THR A 173 3.86 -10.80 29.12
C THR A 173 2.96 -11.27 30.28
N LYS A 174 2.10 -12.27 30.06
CA LYS A 174 1.34 -12.93 31.13
C LYS A 174 2.22 -13.92 31.92
N LYS A 175 3.03 -14.73 31.23
CA LYS A 175 3.94 -15.72 31.83
C LYS A 175 5.01 -15.03 32.68
N ILE A 176 5.68 -13.99 32.14
CA ILE A 176 6.66 -13.19 32.88
C ILE A 176 6.06 -12.60 34.17
N LEU A 177 4.82 -12.08 34.12
CA LEU A 177 4.17 -11.54 35.32
C LEU A 177 3.83 -12.62 36.37
N LEU A 178 3.52 -13.84 35.93
CA LEU A 178 3.27 -14.99 36.79
C LEU A 178 4.57 -15.52 37.40
N GLU A 179 5.64 -15.64 36.61
CA GLU A 179 6.99 -16.00 37.06
C GLU A 179 7.49 -15.02 38.15
N LEU A 180 7.30 -13.70 37.95
CA LEU A 180 7.66 -12.68 38.93
C LEU A 180 6.82 -12.74 40.22
N LYS A 181 5.54 -13.12 40.13
CA LYS A 181 4.70 -13.37 41.31
C LYS A 181 5.21 -14.57 42.11
N GLN A 182 5.40 -15.70 41.44
CA GLN A 182 5.91 -16.93 42.05
C GLN A 182 7.30 -16.72 42.67
N LYS A 183 8.20 -15.98 42.03
CA LYS A 183 9.48 -15.58 42.64
C LYS A 183 9.26 -14.79 43.94
N LYS A 184 8.39 -13.77 43.94
CA LYS A 184 8.10 -12.98 45.14
C LYS A 184 7.43 -13.79 46.25
N GLU A 185 6.53 -14.70 45.90
CA GLU A 185 5.88 -15.62 46.85
C GLU A 185 6.89 -16.59 47.49
N LYS A 186 7.82 -17.15 46.70
CA LYS A 186 8.91 -18.00 47.20
C LYS A 186 9.87 -17.25 48.14
N LEU A 187 10.27 -16.02 47.79
CA LEU A 187 11.12 -15.20 48.67
C LEU A 187 10.42 -14.90 50.00
N LYS A 188 9.15 -14.50 49.98
CA LYS A 188 8.34 -14.29 51.19
C LYS A 188 8.19 -15.55 52.04
N ALA A 189 8.03 -16.71 51.41
CA ALA A 189 7.97 -17.97 52.14
C ALA A 189 9.28 -18.26 52.89
N MET A 190 10.44 -17.98 52.28
CA MET A 190 11.75 -18.13 52.95
C MET A 190 12.00 -17.06 54.03
N GLU A 191 11.52 -15.83 53.85
CA GLU A 191 11.53 -14.79 54.89
C GLU A 191 10.73 -15.23 56.12
N ASN A 192 9.52 -15.79 55.91
CA ASN A 192 8.66 -16.30 56.97
C ASN A 192 9.25 -17.52 57.71
N LEU A 193 10.06 -18.33 57.02
CA LEU A 193 10.81 -19.46 57.60
C LEU A 193 12.11 -19.02 58.32
N GLY A 194 12.30 -17.71 58.54
CA GLY A 194 13.43 -17.16 59.28
C GLY A 194 14.74 -17.02 58.49
N GLN A 195 14.78 -17.43 57.23
CA GLN A 195 16.01 -17.48 56.41
C GLN A 195 16.33 -16.12 55.75
N LYS A 196 16.40 -15.05 56.55
CA LYS A 196 16.54 -13.66 56.05
C LYS A 196 17.83 -13.43 55.27
N GLU A 197 18.97 -13.83 55.80
CA GLU A 197 20.30 -13.68 55.18
C GLU A 197 20.34 -14.33 53.78
N LYS A 198 19.86 -15.58 53.67
CA LYS A 198 19.77 -16.31 52.40
C LYS A 198 18.86 -15.60 51.39
N VAL A 199 17.80 -14.94 51.85
CA VAL A 199 16.90 -14.17 50.97
C VAL A 199 17.58 -12.88 50.49
N GLU A 200 18.37 -12.23 51.33
CA GLU A 200 19.16 -11.04 50.98
C GLU A 200 20.23 -11.40 49.95
N GLU A 201 21.01 -12.46 50.17
CA GLU A 201 21.93 -13.01 49.17
C GLU A 201 21.25 -13.29 47.82
N ILE A 202 20.05 -13.88 47.82
CA ILE A 202 19.32 -14.19 46.58
C ILE A 202 18.86 -12.90 45.89
N LYS A 203 18.40 -11.89 46.63
CA LYS A 203 18.03 -10.57 46.09
C LYS A 203 19.23 -9.88 45.43
N GLU A 204 20.40 -9.90 46.09
CA GLU A 204 21.65 -9.36 45.53
C GLU A 204 22.10 -10.12 44.28
N LYS A 205 22.11 -11.47 44.33
CA LYS A 205 22.47 -12.32 43.20
C LYS A 205 21.54 -12.09 42.00
N ASP A 206 20.23 -11.93 42.21
CA ASP A 206 19.28 -11.60 41.14
C ASP A 206 19.45 -10.14 40.64
N ALA A 207 19.84 -9.19 41.50
CA ALA A 207 20.13 -7.81 41.10
C ALA A 207 21.39 -7.72 40.22
N TRP A 208 22.50 -8.34 40.63
CA TRP A 208 23.74 -8.40 39.85
C TRP A 208 23.55 -9.11 38.50
N LYS A 209 22.79 -10.22 38.47
CA LYS A 209 22.40 -10.88 37.20
C LYS A 209 21.62 -9.93 36.28
N ALA A 210 20.64 -9.20 36.82
CA ALA A 210 19.85 -8.25 36.02
C ALA A 210 20.70 -7.09 35.47
N VAL A 211 21.73 -6.63 36.20
CA VAL A 211 22.70 -5.63 35.72
C VAL A 211 23.57 -6.23 34.59
N LEU A 212 24.08 -7.45 34.76
CA LEU A 212 24.91 -8.13 33.77
C LEU A 212 24.13 -8.43 32.47
N GLU A 213 22.91 -8.97 32.57
CA GLU A 213 22.00 -9.18 31.43
C GLU A 213 21.67 -7.86 30.71
N LYS A 214 21.49 -6.76 31.45
CA LYS A 214 21.27 -5.44 30.86
C LYS A 214 22.52 -4.90 30.16
N SER A 215 23.71 -5.17 30.70
CA SER A 215 24.99 -4.78 30.12
C SER A 215 25.35 -5.58 28.87
N SER A 216 24.95 -6.85 28.78
CA SER A 216 25.10 -7.67 27.56
C SER A 216 24.12 -7.28 26.43
N GLY A 217 23.20 -6.35 26.72
CA GLY A 217 22.19 -5.86 25.78
C GLY A 217 20.87 -6.65 25.79
N GLU A 218 20.69 -7.61 26.71
CA GLU A 218 19.40 -8.29 26.86
C GLU A 218 18.34 -7.37 27.49
N LYS A 219 17.10 -7.50 26.98
CA LYS A 219 15.96 -6.67 27.40
C LYS A 219 15.23 -7.33 28.56
N VAL A 220 15.85 -7.25 29.74
CA VAL A 220 15.30 -7.64 31.05
C VAL A 220 13.95 -6.96 31.31
N LYS A 221 12.98 -7.69 31.89
CA LYS A 221 11.58 -7.23 32.08
C LYS A 221 11.04 -7.61 33.46
N ASN A 222 11.65 -7.06 34.51
CA ASN A 222 11.36 -7.48 35.88
C ASN A 222 10.27 -6.62 36.57
N ASP A 223 9.84 -5.52 35.95
CA ASP A 223 8.91 -4.57 36.53
C ASP A 223 7.44 -5.03 36.46
N PRO A 224 6.78 -5.37 37.58
CA PRO A 224 5.41 -5.91 37.56
C PRO A 224 4.40 -4.88 37.04
N ASP A 225 4.58 -3.59 37.34
CA ASP A 225 3.60 -2.56 36.98
C ASP A 225 3.71 -2.11 35.52
N LEU A 226 4.90 -2.16 34.92
CA LEU A 226 5.05 -1.99 33.47
C LEU A 226 4.46 -3.20 32.71
N LEU A 227 4.59 -4.41 33.25
CA LEU A 227 3.94 -5.60 32.69
C LEU A 227 2.40 -5.50 32.78
N LYS A 228 1.84 -5.14 33.95
CA LYS A 228 0.40 -4.86 34.12
C LYS A 228 -0.09 -3.78 33.14
N ARG A 229 0.62 -2.64 33.04
CA ARG A 229 0.32 -1.57 32.07
C ARG A 229 0.36 -2.06 30.63
N THR A 230 1.31 -2.94 30.29
CA THR A 230 1.43 -3.54 28.96
C THR A 230 0.27 -4.50 28.65
N LEU A 231 -0.20 -5.27 29.62
CA LEU A 231 -1.41 -6.10 29.48
C LEU A 231 -2.65 -5.22 29.27
N LYS A 232 -2.88 -4.20 30.10
CA LYS A 232 -3.98 -3.24 29.92
C LYS A 232 -3.97 -2.58 28.53
N ARG A 233 -2.79 -2.21 28.00
CA ARG A 233 -2.64 -1.70 26.61
C ARG A 233 -2.99 -2.75 25.55
N LYS A 234 -2.60 -4.01 25.72
CA LYS A 234 -2.96 -5.11 24.80
C LYS A 234 -4.48 -5.35 24.79
N GLU A 235 -5.09 -5.39 25.97
CA GLU A 235 -6.53 -5.54 26.16
C GLU A 235 -7.31 -4.36 25.55
N GLY A 236 -6.86 -3.12 25.81
CA GLY A 236 -7.43 -1.93 25.18
C GLY A 236 -7.40 -1.97 23.64
N LYS A 237 -6.27 -2.40 23.06
CA LYS A 237 -6.17 -2.63 21.60
C LYS A 237 -7.15 -3.69 21.12
N LYS A 238 -7.28 -4.82 21.83
CA LYS A 238 -8.23 -5.89 21.48
C LYS A 238 -9.70 -5.42 21.58
N LYS A 239 -10.07 -4.69 22.64
CA LYS A 239 -11.40 -4.07 22.78
C LYS A 239 -11.70 -3.07 21.66
N GLN A 240 -10.73 -2.23 21.27
CA GLN A 240 -10.89 -1.33 20.11
C GLN A 240 -11.03 -2.10 18.79
N SER A 241 -10.30 -3.19 18.59
CA SER A 241 -10.44 -4.05 17.40
C SER A 241 -11.79 -4.74 17.34
N ALA A 242 -12.32 -5.24 18.47
CA ALA A 242 -13.63 -5.86 18.58
C ALA A 242 -14.75 -4.86 18.22
N LYS A 243 -14.79 -3.69 18.89
CA LYS A 243 -15.75 -2.61 18.57
C LYS A 243 -15.72 -2.17 17.11
N LYS A 244 -14.53 -2.10 16.49
CA LYS A 244 -14.37 -1.79 15.06
C LYS A 244 -14.87 -2.91 14.15
N TRP A 245 -14.88 -4.16 14.61
CA TRP A 245 -15.43 -5.31 13.88
C TRP A 245 -16.95 -5.37 14.01
N GLU A 246 -17.48 -5.23 15.23
CA GLU A 246 -18.92 -5.10 15.52
C GLU A 246 -19.57 -4.00 14.67
N SER A 247 -19.00 -2.79 14.69
CA SER A 247 -19.49 -1.66 13.88
C SER A 247 -19.40 -1.93 12.36
N ARG A 248 -18.45 -2.74 11.88
CA ARG A 248 -18.42 -3.15 10.46
C ARG A 248 -19.54 -4.11 10.11
N LEU A 249 -19.79 -5.11 10.97
CA LEU A 249 -20.88 -6.07 10.79
C LEU A 249 -22.24 -5.35 10.81
N GLU A 250 -22.44 -4.45 11.77
CA GLU A 250 -23.64 -3.61 11.88
C GLU A 250 -23.84 -2.75 10.62
N ASN A 251 -22.79 -2.09 10.12
CA ASN A 251 -22.87 -1.30 8.89
C ASN A 251 -23.16 -2.15 7.64
N VAL A 252 -22.64 -3.38 7.56
CA VAL A 252 -22.99 -4.34 6.50
C VAL A 252 -24.46 -4.75 6.59
N GLN A 253 -24.94 -5.09 7.78
CA GLN A 253 -26.34 -5.46 8.03
C GLN A 253 -27.30 -4.31 7.70
N LYS A 254 -27.01 -3.10 8.18
CA LYS A 254 -27.75 -1.87 7.82
C LYS A 254 -27.76 -1.64 6.30
N GLY A 255 -26.61 -1.77 5.64
CA GLY A 255 -26.52 -1.65 4.18
C GLY A 255 -27.33 -2.70 3.40
N ILE A 256 -27.50 -3.91 3.93
CA ILE A 256 -28.37 -4.95 3.37
C ILE A 256 -29.84 -4.59 3.60
N GLN A 257 -30.22 -4.26 4.85
CA GLN A 257 -31.59 -3.88 5.23
C GLN A 257 -32.09 -2.65 4.46
N GLU A 258 -31.26 -1.63 4.28
CA GLU A 258 -31.57 -0.46 3.45
C GLU A 258 -31.86 -0.82 1.99
N ARG A 259 -31.08 -1.74 1.41
CA ARG A 259 -31.30 -2.17 0.02
C ARG A 259 -32.59 -2.98 -0.11
N GLN A 260 -32.86 -3.85 0.86
CA GLN A 260 -34.09 -4.64 0.91
C GLN A 260 -35.33 -3.77 1.12
N SER A 261 -35.30 -2.80 2.05
CA SER A 261 -36.41 -1.88 2.28
C SER A 261 -36.65 -0.96 1.08
N LYS A 262 -35.59 -0.42 0.43
CA LYS A 262 -35.71 0.31 -0.85
C LYS A 262 -36.33 -0.55 -1.95
N ARG A 263 -35.95 -1.83 -2.06
CA ARG A 263 -36.56 -2.79 -3.01
C ARG A 263 -38.05 -3.00 -2.70
N GLN A 264 -38.39 -3.24 -1.44
CA GLN A 264 -39.78 -3.47 -1.01
C GLN A 264 -40.65 -2.23 -1.26
N ASN A 265 -40.17 -1.04 -0.91
CA ASN A 265 -40.87 0.23 -1.15
C ASN A 265 -41.10 0.49 -2.64
N ASN A 266 -40.13 0.16 -3.51
CA ASN A 266 -40.31 0.25 -4.96
C ASN A 266 -41.32 -0.77 -5.49
N ILE A 267 -41.36 -1.99 -4.94
CA ILE A 267 -42.35 -3.02 -5.31
C ILE A 267 -43.76 -2.61 -4.85
N THR A 268 -43.92 -2.13 -3.62
CA THR A 268 -45.23 -1.67 -3.12
C THR A 268 -45.71 -0.43 -3.87
N LYS A 269 -44.81 0.52 -4.20
CA LYS A 269 -45.14 1.67 -5.07
C LYS A 269 -45.64 1.21 -6.44
N ARG A 270 -44.92 0.32 -7.13
CA ARG A 270 -45.35 -0.26 -8.42
C ARG A 270 -46.69 -1.00 -8.31
N LYS A 271 -46.95 -1.73 -7.22
CA LYS A 271 -48.25 -2.38 -6.96
C LYS A 271 -49.38 -1.35 -6.79
N LYS A 272 -49.15 -0.27 -6.04
CA LYS A 272 -50.11 0.85 -5.86
C LYS A 272 -50.36 1.59 -7.18
N GLU A 273 -49.32 1.95 -7.92
CA GLU A 273 -49.41 2.60 -9.24
C GLU A 273 -50.22 1.74 -10.24
N LYS A 274 -50.01 0.42 -10.27
CA LYS A 274 -50.83 -0.50 -11.09
C LYS A 274 -52.31 -0.48 -10.69
N LYS A 275 -52.64 -0.46 -9.39
CA LYS A 275 -54.04 -0.32 -8.92
C LYS A 275 -54.64 1.03 -9.34
N ILE A 276 -53.95 2.13 -9.04
CA ILE A 276 -54.38 3.50 -9.39
C ILE A 276 -54.61 3.65 -10.90
N ASN A 277 -53.72 3.11 -11.73
CA ASN A 277 -53.88 3.16 -13.19
C ASN A 277 -55.04 2.30 -13.70
N LYS A 278 -55.40 1.20 -13.02
CA LYS A 278 -56.64 0.46 -13.32
C LYS A 278 -57.87 1.31 -12.98
N PHE A 279 -57.94 1.88 -11.78
CA PHE A 279 -59.04 2.77 -11.36
C PHE A 279 -59.21 3.97 -12.30
N LYS A 280 -58.11 4.68 -12.64
CA LYS A 280 -58.12 5.79 -13.61
C LYS A 280 -58.63 5.37 -15.00
N LYS A 281 -58.31 4.15 -15.47
CA LYS A 281 -58.83 3.62 -16.74
C LYS A 281 -60.32 3.24 -16.67
N ALA A 282 -60.81 2.74 -15.52
CA ALA A 282 -62.22 2.43 -15.32
C ALA A 282 -63.08 3.71 -15.27
N ALA A 283 -62.66 4.70 -14.49
CA ALA A 283 -63.31 6.01 -14.39
C ALA A 283 -63.40 6.71 -15.77
N LYS A 284 -62.30 6.74 -16.55
CA LYS A 284 -62.31 7.26 -17.93
C LYS A 284 -63.26 6.53 -18.89
N LYS A 285 -63.70 5.31 -18.56
CA LYS A 285 -64.65 4.51 -19.34
C LYS A 285 -66.09 4.57 -18.81
N GLY A 286 -66.38 5.52 -17.90
CA GLY A 286 -67.69 5.65 -17.25
C GLY A 286 -68.00 4.58 -16.19
N ARG A 287 -67.11 3.59 -15.98
CA ARG A 287 -67.25 2.60 -14.90
C ARG A 287 -66.64 3.17 -13.62
N VAL A 288 -67.36 4.11 -13.01
CA VAL A 288 -67.09 4.55 -11.63
C VAL A 288 -67.83 3.62 -10.69
N ILE A 289 -67.15 3.10 -9.67
CA ILE A 289 -67.78 2.47 -8.51
C ILE A 289 -67.74 3.53 -7.41
N PRO A 290 -68.88 4.15 -7.03
CA PRO A 290 -68.91 5.04 -5.89
C PRO A 290 -68.58 4.28 -4.59
N GLY A 291 -67.65 4.79 -3.78
CA GLY A 291 -67.43 4.31 -2.40
C GLY A 291 -66.11 3.57 -2.08
N PHE A 292 -65.06 3.67 -2.91
CA PHE A 292 -63.71 3.12 -2.59
C PHE A 292 -62.55 3.96 -3.15
#